data_AF-A0A533W3Z5-F1
#
_entry.id   AF-A0A533W3Z5-F1
#
_cell.length_a   1.000
_cell.length_b   1.000
_cell.length_c   1.000
_cell.angle_alpha   90.00
_cell.angle_beta   90.00
_cell.angle_gamma   90.00
#
_symmetry.space_group_name_H-M   'P 1'
#
loop_
_entity.id
_entity.type
_entity.pdbx_description
1 polymer ?
#
loop_
_entity_poly.entity_id
_entity_poly.type
_entity_poly.pdbx_seq_one_letter_code
_entity_poly.pdbx_strand_id
1 'polypeptide(L)'
;MMHCSAFAVFLGEGAKERLQKSLPRVERHRRRVLASNDGADFGEPSELREAELAIAVLFLDGDGGLPAVHGPLFNGRENPSGEFSFLDLEEGSILAGRDLLGTRPLYASRDGKSLASDHRFLSSSQEERLLLPPGTSYRASDASVKTRLLGMVNTPDSMASAASELAGLIESSVRRRVEGERLVAVSFSGGLDSSIVAFCAARHSDVILCGVYSHGSRDEKQSRSIAEKLGLPMVSRALTPQDIRRFSASSQTSSSEATSSTCGRWRREESSRRRR
;
A
#
# COMPACT_ATOMS: atom_id res chain seq x y z
N MET A 1 -7.25 12.16 8.58
CA MET A 1 -6.51 11.41 7.54
C MET A 1 -7.22 10.10 7.31
N MET A 2 -7.59 9.85 6.07
CA MET A 2 -8.29 8.65 5.66
C MET A 2 -7.28 7.68 5.05
N HIS A 3 -7.03 6.55 5.72
CA HIS A 3 -6.24 5.49 5.12
C HIS A 3 -7.09 4.71 4.13
N CYS A 4 -6.58 4.54 2.91
CA CYS A 4 -7.28 3.88 1.82
C CYS A 4 -6.38 2.85 1.14
N SER A 5 -7.01 1.95 0.41
CA SER A 5 -6.30 1.00 -0.46
C SER A 5 -5.73 1.68 -1.70
N ALA A 6 -6.41 2.73 -2.13
CA ALA A 6 -6.05 3.56 -3.27
C ALA A 6 -7.04 4.73 -3.37
N PHE A 7 -6.67 5.75 -4.11
CA PHE A 7 -7.53 6.89 -4.44
C PHE A 7 -7.37 7.28 -5.91
N ALA A 8 -8.30 8.09 -6.38
CA ALA A 8 -8.20 8.85 -7.61
C ALA A 8 -8.91 10.20 -7.47
N VAL A 9 -8.49 11.14 -8.30
CA VAL A 9 -9.16 12.42 -8.49
C VAL A 9 -9.31 12.68 -9.97
N PHE A 10 -10.46 13.21 -10.35
CA PHE A 10 -10.82 13.59 -11.70
C PHE A 10 -11.21 15.07 -11.68
N LEU A 11 -10.60 15.84 -12.58
CA LEU A 11 -10.65 17.31 -12.64
C LEU A 11 -11.29 17.79 -13.94
N GLY A 12 -11.96 18.93 -13.90
CA GLY A 12 -12.59 19.60 -15.03
C GLY A 12 -13.86 18.91 -15.54
N GLU A 13 -14.40 19.45 -16.63
CA GLU A 13 -15.61 18.95 -17.29
C GLU A 13 -15.53 17.43 -17.60
N GLY A 14 -16.57 16.69 -17.22
CA GLY A 14 -16.64 15.24 -17.37
C GLY A 14 -15.92 14.44 -16.28
N ALA A 15 -15.59 15.05 -15.13
CA ALA A 15 -14.97 14.36 -14.00
C ALA A 15 -15.79 13.14 -13.52
N LYS A 16 -17.11 13.31 -13.38
CA LYS A 16 -18.02 12.22 -12.99
C LYS A 16 -18.08 11.11 -14.04
N GLU A 17 -18.13 11.45 -15.33
CA GLU A 17 -18.11 10.47 -16.42
C GLU A 17 -16.79 9.66 -16.40
N ARG A 18 -15.65 10.31 -16.17
CA ARG A 18 -14.35 9.63 -16.02
C ARG A 18 -14.34 8.68 -14.83
N LEU A 19 -14.90 9.08 -13.68
CA LEU A 19 -15.09 8.20 -12.53
C LEU A 19 -15.97 7.00 -12.89
N GLN A 20 -17.14 7.21 -13.48
CA GLN A 20 -18.06 6.13 -13.86
C GLN A 20 -17.42 5.12 -14.82
N LYS A 21 -16.65 5.58 -15.81
CA LYS A 21 -15.87 4.71 -16.73
C LYS A 21 -14.77 3.91 -16.01
N SER A 22 -14.40 4.29 -14.79
CA SER A 22 -13.41 3.58 -13.97
C SER A 22 -14.00 2.48 -13.09
N LEU A 23 -15.23 2.65 -12.61
CA LEU A 23 -15.86 1.75 -11.64
C LEU A 23 -15.80 0.26 -12.02
N PRO A 24 -16.12 -0.16 -13.28
CA PRO A 24 -16.09 -1.59 -13.62
C PRO A 24 -14.73 -2.27 -13.44
N ARG A 25 -13.63 -1.49 -13.46
CA ARG A 25 -12.25 -2.01 -13.34
C ARG A 25 -11.79 -2.05 -11.89
N VAL A 26 -12.30 -1.16 -11.04
CA VAL A 26 -11.91 -1.07 -9.63
C VAL A 26 -12.83 -1.89 -8.72
N GLU A 27 -14.14 -1.89 -8.99
CA GLU A 27 -15.14 -2.62 -8.19
C GLU A 27 -15.07 -4.14 -8.39
N ARG A 28 -14.58 -4.61 -9.54
CA ARG A 28 -14.39 -6.03 -9.85
C ARG A 28 -13.60 -6.79 -8.78
N HIS A 29 -12.78 -6.08 -8.00
CA HIS A 29 -11.93 -6.64 -6.95
C HIS A 29 -12.54 -6.54 -5.54
N ARG A 30 -13.87 -6.45 -5.43
CA ARG A 30 -14.64 -6.48 -4.15
C ARG A 30 -14.21 -5.42 -3.14
N ARG A 31 -13.84 -4.24 -3.61
CA ARG A 31 -13.55 -3.06 -2.78
C ARG A 31 -14.64 -2.02 -3.05
N ARG A 32 -15.26 -1.50 -1.99
CA ARG A 32 -16.26 -0.43 -2.08
C ARG A 32 -15.54 0.87 -2.49
N VAL A 33 -16.06 1.52 -3.53
CA VAL A 33 -15.61 2.84 -3.94
C VAL A 33 -16.54 3.85 -3.27
N LEU A 34 -15.97 4.82 -2.57
CA LEU A 34 -16.69 6.00 -2.14
C LEU A 34 -16.21 7.19 -2.96
N ALA A 35 -17.07 8.18 -3.18
CA ALA A 35 -16.72 9.34 -3.94
C ALA A 35 -17.30 10.64 -3.36
N SER A 36 -16.63 11.75 -3.67
CA SER A 36 -16.95 13.07 -3.15
C SER A 36 -16.71 14.16 -4.20
N ASN A 37 -17.50 15.23 -4.18
CA ASN A 37 -17.27 16.42 -5.00
C ASN A 37 -16.42 17.49 -4.30
N ASP A 38 -16.22 17.39 -2.98
CA ASP A 38 -15.55 18.40 -2.14
C ASP A 38 -14.44 17.82 -1.24
N GLY A 39 -14.32 16.50 -1.15
CA GLY A 39 -13.35 15.80 -0.31
C GLY A 39 -13.70 15.79 1.18
N ALA A 40 -14.89 16.28 1.56
CA ALA A 40 -15.40 16.23 2.91
C ALA A 40 -16.41 15.08 3.06
N ASP A 41 -17.44 15.05 2.22
CA ASP A 41 -18.52 14.07 2.31
C ASP A 41 -18.36 12.98 1.24
N PHE A 42 -18.08 11.75 1.68
CA PHE A 42 -17.88 10.59 0.81
C PHE A 42 -19.12 9.68 0.80
N GLY A 43 -19.72 9.50 -0.38
CA GLY A 43 -20.91 8.69 -0.59
C GLY A 43 -20.78 7.70 -1.75
N GLU A 44 -21.91 7.14 -2.20
CA GLU A 44 -21.91 6.24 -3.35
C GLU A 44 -21.66 7.01 -4.65
N PRO A 45 -20.87 6.48 -5.60
CA PRO A 45 -20.59 7.15 -6.87
C PRO A 45 -21.83 7.51 -7.71
N SER A 46 -22.94 6.80 -7.53
CA SER A 46 -24.22 7.10 -8.21
C SER A 46 -24.90 8.37 -7.71
N GLU A 47 -24.60 8.79 -6.47
CA GLU A 47 -25.19 9.98 -5.82
C GLU A 47 -24.40 11.26 -6.15
N LEU A 48 -23.26 11.12 -6.86
CA LEU A 48 -22.38 12.21 -7.19
C LEU A 48 -23.05 13.20 -8.16
N ARG A 49 -22.93 14.49 -7.87
CA ARG A 49 -23.43 15.56 -8.75
C ARG A 49 -22.47 15.78 -9.91
N GLU A 50 -22.98 16.32 -11.02
CA GLU A 50 -22.10 16.85 -12.06
C GLU A 50 -21.30 18.02 -11.48
N ALA A 51 -19.98 17.92 -11.56
CA ALA A 51 -19.04 18.90 -11.05
C ALA A 51 -17.70 18.78 -11.77
N GLU A 52 -16.87 19.81 -11.63
CA GLU A 52 -15.49 19.81 -12.12
C GLU A 52 -14.53 19.01 -11.23
N LEU A 53 -14.99 18.51 -10.09
CA LEU A 53 -14.19 17.69 -9.18
C LEU A 53 -14.95 16.42 -8.80
N ALA A 54 -14.30 15.28 -8.95
CA ALA A 54 -14.71 14.00 -8.39
C ALA A 54 -13.50 13.31 -7.77
N ILE A 55 -13.56 13.06 -6.47
CA ILE A 55 -12.55 12.29 -5.73
C ILE A 55 -13.15 10.92 -5.45
N ALA A 56 -12.37 9.87 -5.67
CA ALA A 56 -12.76 8.50 -5.39
C ALA A 56 -11.72 7.82 -4.49
N VAL A 57 -12.18 7.03 -3.53
CA VAL A 57 -11.33 6.29 -2.58
C VAL A 57 -11.79 4.83 -2.52
N LEU A 58 -10.83 3.91 -2.58
CA LEU A 58 -11.05 2.49 -2.33
C LEU A 58 -10.93 2.25 -0.83
N PHE A 59 -12.10 2.09 -0.20
CA PHE A 59 -12.23 2.23 1.24
C PHE A 59 -11.87 0.96 2.01
N LEU A 60 -11.29 1.13 3.20
CA LEU A 60 -10.98 0.04 4.12
C LEU A 60 -11.60 0.18 5.50
N ASP A 61 -11.77 1.38 6.09
CA ASP A 61 -12.59 1.68 7.30
C ASP A 61 -12.39 3.15 7.77
N GLY A 62 -13.38 3.78 8.45
CA GLY A 62 -13.32 5.13 9.08
C GLY A 62 -14.43 6.14 8.70
N ASP A 63 -14.49 7.30 9.39
CA ASP A 63 -15.24 8.49 8.94
C ASP A 63 -14.35 9.30 7.98
N GLY A 64 -14.85 9.56 6.78
CA GLY A 64 -14.07 10.00 5.61
C GLY A 64 -13.71 11.49 5.58
N GLY A 65 -12.66 11.81 4.84
CA GLY A 65 -12.19 13.17 4.60
C GLY A 65 -10.74 13.21 4.11
N LEU A 66 -10.37 14.22 3.34
CA LEU A 66 -8.98 14.44 2.94
C LEU A 66 -8.08 14.78 4.15
N PRO A 67 -6.82 14.33 4.19
CA PRO A 67 -6.07 13.69 3.11
C PRO A 67 -6.39 12.19 3.00
N ALA A 68 -6.53 11.70 1.77
CA ALA A 68 -6.58 10.28 1.46
C ALA A 68 -5.16 9.73 1.28
N VAL A 69 -4.82 8.67 2.01
CA VAL A 69 -3.45 8.14 2.03
C VAL A 69 -3.46 6.66 1.67
N HIS A 70 -2.74 6.33 0.59
CA HIS A 70 -2.48 4.95 0.19
C HIS A 70 -1.12 4.52 0.75
N GLY A 71 -1.14 3.69 1.79
CA GLY A 71 0.05 3.16 2.48
C GLY A 71 0.36 3.87 3.81
N PRO A 72 1.40 3.42 4.55
CA PRO A 72 1.78 4.02 5.82
C PRO A 72 2.49 5.37 5.62
N LEU A 73 1.92 6.43 6.21
CA LEU A 73 2.50 7.76 6.32
C LEU A 73 2.76 8.08 7.78
N PHE A 74 3.99 8.49 8.09
CA PHE A 74 4.44 8.91 9.41
C PHE A 74 4.84 10.40 9.39
N ASN A 75 4.75 11.07 10.54
CA ASN A 75 5.16 12.47 10.76
C ASN A 75 4.33 13.54 10.01
N GLY A 76 3.12 13.22 9.56
CA GLY A 76 2.19 14.19 8.97
C GLY A 76 2.63 14.73 7.60
N ARG A 77 2.00 15.84 7.15
CA ARG A 77 2.16 16.39 5.80
C ARG A 77 3.40 17.27 5.60
N GLU A 78 3.88 17.92 6.65
CA GLU A 78 4.99 18.86 6.56
C GLU A 78 6.35 18.18 6.37
N ASN A 79 6.52 16.99 6.98
CA ASN A 79 7.72 16.18 6.82
C ASN A 79 7.37 14.69 6.69
N PRO A 80 6.65 14.31 5.62
CA PRO A 80 6.08 12.97 5.49
C PRO A 80 7.19 11.95 5.30
N SER A 81 7.09 10.83 6.00
CA SER A 81 7.98 9.67 5.82
C SER A 81 7.17 8.38 5.75
N GLY A 82 7.74 7.32 5.18
CA GLY A 82 7.06 6.04 5.03
C GLY A 82 6.90 5.63 3.57
N GLU A 83 5.89 4.79 3.32
CA GLU A 83 5.61 4.18 2.03
C GLU A 83 4.21 4.62 1.60
N PHE A 84 4.11 5.79 0.98
CA PHE A 84 2.82 6.40 0.74
C PHE A 84 2.69 7.02 -0.65
N SER A 85 1.46 7.05 -1.12
CA SER A 85 0.98 8.13 -1.95
C SER A 85 -0.16 8.81 -1.20
N PHE A 86 -0.31 10.12 -1.34
CA PHE A 86 -1.44 10.84 -0.74
C PHE A 86 -2.11 11.76 -1.74
N LEU A 87 -3.36 12.08 -1.44
CA LEU A 87 -4.17 13.10 -2.08
C LEU A 87 -4.76 13.98 -1.00
N ASP A 88 -4.81 15.27 -1.28
CA ASP A 88 -5.32 16.26 -0.37
C ASP A 88 -5.90 17.48 -1.11
N LEU A 89 -6.65 18.31 -0.39
CA LEU A 89 -7.23 19.55 -0.89
C LEU A 89 -6.81 20.69 0.04
N GLU A 90 -6.01 21.62 -0.47
CA GLU A 90 -5.58 22.82 0.25
C GLU A 90 -5.94 24.06 -0.57
N GLU A 91 -6.62 25.02 0.07
CA GLU A 91 -7.03 26.28 -0.57
C GLU A 91 -7.82 26.08 -1.88
N GLY A 92 -8.63 25.00 -1.94
CA GLY A 92 -9.38 24.62 -3.14
C GLY A 92 -8.56 23.97 -4.26
N SER A 93 -7.25 23.76 -4.05
CA SER A 93 -6.35 23.11 -4.99
C SER A 93 -6.00 21.70 -4.55
N ILE A 94 -5.96 20.79 -5.51
CA ILE A 94 -5.55 19.41 -5.25
C ILE A 94 -4.04 19.34 -5.07
N LEU A 95 -3.65 18.65 -4.00
CA LEU A 95 -2.28 18.25 -3.73
C LEU A 95 -2.17 16.74 -3.75
N ALA A 96 -1.12 16.25 -4.41
CA ALA A 96 -0.78 14.84 -4.37
C ALA A 96 0.71 14.67 -4.12
N GLY A 97 1.06 13.58 -3.45
CA GLY A 97 2.45 13.28 -3.14
C GLY A 97 2.77 11.80 -3.26
N ARG A 98 4.01 11.50 -3.61
CA ARG A 98 4.58 10.15 -3.70
C ARG A 98 5.84 10.08 -2.84
N ASP A 99 6.01 8.99 -2.10
CA ASP A 99 7.18 8.77 -1.25
C ASP A 99 8.51 8.80 -2.02
N LEU A 100 9.60 9.08 -1.30
CA LEU A 100 10.95 9.29 -1.87
C LEU A 100 11.50 8.10 -2.66
N LEU A 101 11.05 6.88 -2.33
CA LEU A 101 11.48 5.65 -3.00
C LEU A 101 10.47 5.21 -4.08
N GLY A 102 9.31 5.86 -4.15
CA GLY A 102 8.23 5.49 -5.06
C GLY A 102 7.65 4.12 -4.76
N THR A 103 7.66 3.69 -3.49
CA THR A 103 7.12 2.40 -3.05
C THR A 103 5.63 2.27 -3.32
N ARG A 104 4.88 3.38 -3.20
CA ARG A 104 3.48 3.45 -3.65
C ARG A 104 3.39 4.23 -4.96
N PRO A 105 2.58 3.79 -5.92
CA PRO A 105 2.51 4.46 -7.20
C PRO A 105 1.58 5.68 -7.14
N LEU A 106 1.91 6.70 -7.94
CA LEU A 106 1.05 7.84 -8.22
C LEU A 106 1.09 8.10 -9.72
N TYR A 107 -0.04 7.92 -10.38
CA TYR A 107 -0.21 8.09 -11.81
C TYR A 107 -0.93 9.40 -12.11
N ALA A 108 -0.54 10.04 -13.21
CA ALA A 108 -1.26 11.16 -13.81
C ALA A 108 -1.72 10.79 -15.22
N SER A 109 -2.86 11.33 -15.66
CA SER A 109 -3.20 11.38 -17.09
C SER A 109 -2.36 12.45 -17.79
N ARG A 110 -2.03 12.23 -19.07
CA ARG A 110 -1.22 13.20 -19.85
C ARG A 110 -1.91 14.56 -19.99
N ASP A 111 -3.24 14.58 -20.02
CA ASP A 111 -4.04 15.81 -20.06
C ASP A 111 -4.12 16.55 -18.72
N GLY A 112 -3.52 16.01 -17.65
CA GLY A 112 -3.52 16.60 -16.32
C GLY A 112 -4.88 16.54 -15.59
N LYS A 113 -5.90 15.91 -16.18
CA LYS A 113 -7.27 15.89 -15.64
C LYS A 113 -7.52 14.76 -14.65
N SER A 114 -6.55 13.89 -14.39
CA SER A 114 -6.74 12.76 -13.49
C SER A 114 -5.44 12.40 -12.78
N LEU A 115 -5.54 12.10 -11.49
CA LEU A 115 -4.48 11.47 -10.71
C LEU A 115 -5.02 10.23 -10.02
N ALA A 116 -4.21 9.19 -9.86
CA ALA A 116 -4.62 8.00 -9.13
C ALA A 116 -3.44 7.29 -8.49
N SER A 117 -3.64 6.73 -7.30
CA SER A 117 -2.65 5.83 -6.68
C SER A 117 -2.81 4.37 -7.12
N ASP A 118 -3.77 4.09 -8.01
CA ASP A 118 -3.95 2.80 -8.67
C ASP A 118 -4.30 3.06 -10.14
N HIS A 119 -3.49 2.51 -11.04
CA HIS A 119 -3.65 2.72 -12.47
C HIS A 119 -5.03 2.32 -12.99
N ARG A 120 -5.75 1.40 -12.32
CA ARG A 120 -7.08 0.92 -12.75
C ARG A 120 -8.12 2.03 -12.79
N PHE A 121 -7.94 3.12 -12.04
CA PHE A 121 -8.81 4.29 -12.11
C PHE A 121 -8.67 5.06 -13.43
N LEU A 122 -7.51 5.06 -14.05
CA LEU A 122 -7.26 5.78 -15.29
C LEU A 122 -7.60 4.87 -16.48
N SER A 123 -8.57 5.20 -17.34
CA SER A 123 -8.82 4.46 -18.60
C SER A 123 -8.18 5.16 -19.78
N SER A 124 -7.06 4.62 -20.24
CA SER A 124 -6.72 4.59 -21.65
C SER A 124 -5.98 3.29 -21.88
N SER A 125 -6.47 2.47 -22.81
CA SER A 125 -5.83 1.23 -23.25
C SER A 125 -4.59 1.61 -24.05
N GLN A 126 -3.39 1.46 -23.45
CA GLN A 126 -2.07 1.59 -24.08
C GLN A 126 -1.87 2.95 -24.80
N GLU A 127 -1.40 4.04 -24.20
CA GLU A 127 -0.07 4.25 -23.60
C GLU A 127 0.03 5.54 -22.73
N GLU A 128 -1.06 6.25 -22.43
CA GLU A 128 -0.90 7.59 -21.85
C GLU A 128 -1.31 7.70 -20.38
N ARG A 129 -0.55 7.01 -19.52
CA ARG A 129 -0.53 7.24 -18.07
C ARG A 129 0.92 7.47 -17.66
N LEU A 130 1.16 8.59 -17.00
CA LEU A 130 2.49 8.93 -16.52
C LEU A 130 2.60 8.49 -15.06
N LEU A 131 3.46 7.50 -14.80
CA LEU A 131 3.87 7.22 -13.44
C LEU A 131 4.77 8.38 -12.99
N LEU A 132 4.30 9.18 -12.04
CA LEU A 132 5.04 10.32 -11.54
C LEU A 132 6.32 9.86 -10.83
N PRO A 133 7.47 10.54 -10.96
CA PRO A 133 8.73 10.10 -10.33
C PRO A 133 8.63 9.88 -8.80
N PRO A 134 9.47 9.02 -8.20
CA PRO A 134 9.65 8.99 -6.75
C PRO A 134 9.91 10.37 -6.15
N GLY A 135 9.35 10.66 -4.97
CA GLY A 135 9.50 11.95 -4.30
C GLY A 135 8.72 13.10 -4.95
N THR A 136 7.77 12.80 -5.84
CA THR A 136 6.93 13.82 -6.46
C THR A 136 5.97 14.46 -5.45
N SER A 137 5.88 15.79 -5.47
CA SER A 137 4.71 16.56 -5.04
C SER A 137 4.08 17.23 -6.26
N TYR A 138 2.77 17.08 -6.41
CA TYR A 138 1.97 17.65 -7.49
C TYR A 138 0.94 18.63 -6.92
N ARG A 139 0.77 19.79 -7.57
CA ARG A 139 -0.29 20.75 -7.27
C ARG A 139 -1.10 21.04 -8.54
N ALA A 140 -2.42 20.91 -8.46
CA ALA A 140 -3.28 21.04 -9.63
C ALA A 140 -3.46 22.49 -10.09
N SER A 141 -3.53 23.46 -9.18
CA SER A 141 -3.81 24.88 -9.50
C SER A 141 -2.81 25.50 -10.48
N ASP A 142 -1.55 25.06 -10.47
CA ASP A 142 -0.49 25.53 -11.36
C ASP A 142 0.14 24.39 -12.18
N ALA A 143 -0.46 23.20 -12.13
CA ALA A 143 0.07 21.95 -12.69
C ALA A 143 1.55 21.71 -12.33
N SER A 144 2.01 22.16 -11.16
CA SER A 144 3.42 22.07 -10.79
C SER A 144 3.77 20.67 -10.28
N VAL A 145 4.90 20.17 -10.77
CA VAL A 145 5.54 18.95 -10.29
C VAL A 145 6.88 19.34 -9.69
N LYS A 146 7.10 18.99 -8.42
CA LYS A 146 8.42 19.06 -7.79
C LYS A 146 8.83 17.67 -7.36
N THR A 147 10.09 17.34 -7.56
CA THR A 147 10.64 16.04 -7.19
C THR A 147 11.68 16.23 -6.11
N ARG A 148 11.45 15.65 -4.94
CA ARG A 148 12.45 15.56 -3.88
C ARG A 148 13.31 14.33 -4.11
N LEU A 149 14.60 14.55 -4.35
CA LEU A 149 15.58 13.47 -4.46
C LEU A 149 16.05 13.04 -3.07
N LEU A 150 16.53 11.79 -2.99
CA LEU A 150 17.27 11.34 -1.82
C LEU A 150 18.51 12.23 -1.65
N GLY A 151 18.73 12.70 -0.42
CA GLY A 151 19.91 13.47 -0.08
C GLY A 151 21.18 12.61 -0.07
N MET A 152 22.33 13.26 0.11
CA MET A 152 23.60 12.57 0.32
C MET A 152 23.53 11.69 1.56
N VAL A 153 24.05 10.47 1.44
CA VAL A 153 24.20 9.54 2.56
C VAL A 153 25.53 9.85 3.24
N ASN A 154 25.52 9.99 4.57
CA ASN A 154 26.74 10.12 5.34
C ASN A 154 27.49 8.78 5.32
N THR A 155 28.80 8.83 5.05
CA THR A 155 29.64 7.63 5.16
C THR A 155 29.89 7.35 6.64
N PRO A 156 29.60 6.13 7.13
CA PRO A 156 29.92 5.77 8.51
C PRO A 156 31.42 5.76 8.77
N ASP A 157 31.84 6.11 9.99
CA ASP A 157 33.26 6.17 10.38
C ASP A 157 33.93 4.79 10.43
N SER A 158 33.16 3.71 10.61
CA SER A 158 33.66 2.33 10.64
C SER A 158 32.57 1.31 10.35
N MET A 159 32.96 0.07 10.01
CA MET A 159 32.03 -1.05 9.84
C MET A 159 31.22 -1.38 11.09
N ALA A 160 31.83 -1.25 12.28
CA ALA A 160 31.12 -1.50 13.55
C ALA A 160 30.04 -0.44 13.80
N SER A 161 30.37 0.84 13.54
CA SER A 161 29.40 1.93 13.63
C SER A 161 28.27 1.75 12.61
N ALA A 162 28.61 1.41 11.36
CA ALA A 162 27.64 1.15 10.31
C ALA A 162 26.67 0.02 10.67
N ALA A 163 27.19 -1.09 11.22
CA ALA A 163 26.38 -2.23 11.61
C ALA A 163 25.43 -1.89 12.78
N SER A 164 25.92 -1.16 13.79
CA SER A 164 25.11 -0.72 14.93
C SER A 164 24.00 0.25 14.49
N GLU A 165 24.34 1.24 13.67
CA GLU A 165 23.39 2.22 13.15
C GLU A 165 22.33 1.54 12.26
N LEU A 166 22.74 0.65 11.35
CA LEU A 166 21.82 -0.10 10.51
C LEU A 166 20.85 -0.96 11.34
N ALA A 167 21.34 -1.65 12.36
CA ALA A 167 20.50 -2.45 13.25
C ALA A 167 19.44 -1.58 13.95
N GLY A 168 19.83 -0.42 14.50
CA GLY A 168 18.92 0.52 15.14
C GLY A 168 17.90 1.12 14.17
N LEU A 169 18.30 1.43 12.94
CA LEU A 169 17.41 1.92 11.88
C LEU A 169 16.39 0.85 11.45
N ILE A 170 16.81 -0.42 11.31
CA ILE A 170 15.91 -1.54 11.00
C ILE A 170 14.91 -1.75 12.13
N GLU A 171 15.36 -1.85 13.38
CA GLU A 171 14.46 -2.02 14.54
C GLU A 171 13.45 -0.87 14.64
N SER A 172 13.91 0.37 14.48
CA SER A 172 13.03 1.55 14.49
C SER A 172 12.04 1.56 13.32
N SER A 173 12.45 1.09 12.14
CA SER A 173 11.58 0.98 10.96
C SER A 173 10.50 -0.07 11.15
N VAL A 174 10.86 -1.24 11.70
CA VAL A 174 9.93 -2.33 11.99
C VAL A 174 8.97 -1.91 13.10
N ARG A 175 9.47 -1.38 14.22
CA ARG A 175 8.66 -0.90 15.35
C ARG A 175 7.54 0.03 14.89
N ARG A 176 7.86 1.07 14.10
CA ARG A 176 6.86 2.03 13.58
C ARG A 176 5.71 1.39 12.79
N ARG A 177 5.90 0.19 12.23
CA ARG A 177 4.87 -0.52 11.44
C ARG A 177 4.03 -1.50 12.25
N VAL A 178 4.51 -1.91 13.42
CA VAL A 178 3.89 -2.99 14.20
C VAL A 178 3.41 -2.52 15.57
N GLU A 179 4.00 -1.48 16.14
CA GLU A 179 3.67 -0.98 17.47
C GLU A 179 2.19 -0.59 17.55
N GLY A 180 1.49 -1.12 18.56
CA GLY A 180 0.05 -0.96 18.74
C GLY A 180 -0.81 -2.03 18.06
N GLU A 181 -0.24 -2.84 17.17
CA GLU A 181 -0.95 -3.97 16.56
C GLU A 181 -0.92 -5.20 17.47
N ARG A 182 -2.10 -5.81 17.67
CA ARG A 182 -2.23 -7.01 18.51
C ARG A 182 -1.55 -8.24 17.89
N LEU A 183 -1.63 -8.40 16.58
CA LEU A 183 -1.08 -9.55 15.86
C LEU A 183 -0.64 -9.12 14.47
N VAL A 184 0.62 -9.39 14.13
CA VAL A 184 1.25 -9.04 12.87
C VAL A 184 1.62 -10.29 12.09
N ALA A 185 1.25 -10.31 10.81
CA ALA A 185 1.68 -11.34 9.87
C ALA A 185 2.96 -10.88 9.14
N VAL A 186 4.02 -11.70 9.18
CA VAL A 186 5.28 -11.42 8.47
C VAL A 186 5.42 -12.40 7.31
N SER A 187 5.56 -11.87 6.09
CA SER A 187 5.92 -12.70 4.93
C SER A 187 7.32 -13.27 5.13
N PHE A 188 7.44 -14.60 5.15
CA PHE A 188 8.60 -15.28 5.68
C PHE A 188 9.13 -16.34 4.72
N SER A 189 10.36 -16.14 4.24
CA SER A 189 11.06 -17.07 3.35
C SER A 189 12.04 -17.98 4.08
N GLY A 190 12.38 -17.68 5.34
CA GLY A 190 13.48 -18.33 6.06
C GLY A 190 14.88 -17.79 5.70
N GLY A 191 14.95 -16.73 4.88
CA GLY A 191 16.18 -15.99 4.63
C GLY A 191 16.50 -14.98 5.74
N LEU A 192 17.72 -14.44 5.71
CA LEU A 192 18.22 -13.48 6.70
C LEU A 192 17.29 -12.27 6.85
N ASP A 193 16.91 -11.63 5.74
CA ASP A 193 16.12 -10.39 5.75
C ASP A 193 14.77 -10.57 6.46
N SER A 194 14.00 -11.59 6.04
CA SER A 194 12.70 -11.89 6.65
C SER A 194 12.83 -12.33 8.12
N SER A 195 13.97 -12.93 8.49
CA SER A 195 14.25 -13.33 9.88
C SER A 195 14.57 -12.14 10.77
N ILE A 196 15.34 -11.16 10.26
CA ILE A 196 15.60 -9.90 10.97
C ILE A 196 14.28 -9.15 11.18
N VAL A 197 13.44 -9.03 10.14
CA VAL A 197 12.13 -8.36 10.25
C VAL A 197 11.24 -9.08 11.27
N ALA A 198 11.13 -10.41 11.20
CA ALA A 198 10.35 -11.20 12.14
C ALA A 198 10.85 -11.05 13.59
N PHE A 199 12.16 -11.10 13.79
CA PHE A 199 12.79 -10.94 15.09
C PHE A 199 12.54 -9.55 15.68
N CYS A 200 12.71 -8.49 14.88
CA CYS A 200 12.41 -7.12 15.31
C CYS A 200 10.91 -6.94 15.61
N ALA A 201 10.02 -7.50 14.78
CA ALA A 201 8.57 -7.37 14.96
C ALA A 201 8.09 -8.05 16.26
N ALA A 202 8.63 -9.24 16.57
CA ALA A 202 8.27 -10.01 17.76
C ALA A 202 8.62 -9.32 19.10
N ARG A 203 9.45 -8.26 19.06
CA ARG A 203 9.77 -7.43 20.23
C ARG A 203 8.68 -6.40 20.56
N HIS A 204 7.75 -6.17 19.63
CA HIS A 204 6.76 -5.09 19.71
C HIS A 204 5.31 -5.57 19.54
N SER A 205 5.09 -6.76 18.96
CA SER A 205 3.77 -7.35 18.72
C SER A 205 3.82 -8.88 18.71
N ASP A 206 2.67 -9.54 18.87
CA ASP A 206 2.56 -10.96 18.54
C ASP A 206 2.79 -11.14 17.03
N VAL A 207 3.62 -12.11 16.65
CA VAL A 207 3.97 -12.37 15.25
C VAL A 207 3.50 -13.75 14.82
N ILE A 208 2.94 -13.83 13.62
CA ILE A 208 2.73 -15.08 12.88
C ILE A 208 3.49 -15.02 11.54
N LEU A 209 4.32 -16.02 11.29
CA LEU A 209 5.09 -16.13 10.05
C LEU A 209 4.21 -16.74 8.96
N CYS A 210 4.23 -16.15 7.78
CA CYS A 210 3.45 -16.60 6.62
C CYS A 210 4.40 -16.99 5.50
N GLY A 211 4.51 -18.29 5.21
CA GLY A 211 5.39 -18.82 4.16
C GLY A 211 4.63 -19.42 2.98
N VAL A 212 5.15 -19.23 1.79
CA VAL A 212 4.63 -19.86 0.56
C VAL A 212 5.82 -20.41 -0.21
N TYR A 213 5.72 -21.65 -0.67
CA TYR A 213 6.81 -22.35 -1.36
C TYR A 213 6.25 -23.41 -2.32
N SER A 214 7.06 -23.85 -3.27
CA SER A 214 6.72 -25.02 -4.08
C SER A 214 6.79 -26.30 -3.25
N HIS A 215 5.88 -27.23 -3.48
CA HIS A 215 5.85 -28.50 -2.73
C HIS A 215 7.20 -29.24 -2.80
N GLY A 216 7.77 -29.59 -1.63
CA GLY A 216 9.03 -30.32 -1.54
C GLY A 216 10.29 -29.49 -1.81
N SER A 217 10.17 -28.16 -1.89
CA SER A 217 11.33 -27.29 -2.07
C SER A 217 12.22 -27.27 -0.82
N ARG A 218 13.46 -26.80 -1.01
CA ARG A 218 14.38 -26.55 0.10
C ARG A 218 13.83 -25.49 1.06
N ASP A 219 13.11 -24.50 0.52
CA ASP A 219 12.53 -23.39 1.27
C ASP A 219 11.50 -23.86 2.30
N GLU A 220 10.75 -24.93 2.00
CA GLU A 220 9.81 -25.53 2.94
C GLU A 220 10.51 -25.96 4.25
N LYS A 221 11.60 -26.73 4.12
CA LYS A 221 12.34 -27.23 5.29
C LYS A 221 13.11 -26.11 5.98
N GLN A 222 13.72 -25.22 5.20
CA GLN A 222 14.51 -24.12 5.73
C GLN A 222 13.66 -23.12 6.51
N SER A 223 12.56 -22.64 5.93
CA SER A 223 11.67 -21.69 6.59
C SER A 223 11.11 -22.24 7.89
N ARG A 224 10.66 -23.50 7.90
CA ARG A 224 10.19 -24.16 9.14
C ARG A 224 11.29 -24.23 10.21
N SER A 225 12.49 -24.64 9.84
CA SER A 225 13.62 -24.73 10.79
C SER A 225 14.02 -23.36 11.37
N ILE A 226 14.01 -22.30 10.56
CA ILE A 226 14.32 -20.95 11.07
C ILE A 226 13.17 -20.41 11.93
N ALA A 227 11.91 -20.66 11.58
CA ALA A 227 10.76 -20.30 12.40
C ALA A 227 10.83 -20.95 13.80
N GLU A 228 11.19 -22.23 13.87
CA GLU A 228 11.43 -22.94 15.14
C GLU A 228 12.56 -22.31 15.95
N LYS A 229 13.68 -21.94 15.32
CA LYS A 229 14.80 -21.26 15.98
C LYS A 229 14.41 -19.87 16.52
N LEU A 230 13.54 -19.16 15.80
CA LEU A 230 13.01 -17.87 16.25
C LEU A 230 11.93 -18.03 17.34
N GLY A 231 11.41 -19.25 17.55
CA GLY A 231 10.32 -19.51 18.50
C GLY A 231 8.99 -18.90 18.06
N LEU A 232 8.78 -18.68 16.75
CA LEU A 232 7.61 -17.99 16.23
C LEU A 232 6.65 -18.97 15.51
N PRO A 233 5.33 -18.82 15.69
CA PRO A 233 4.36 -19.66 14.99
C PRO A 233 4.38 -19.36 13.49
N MET A 234 4.30 -20.41 12.67
CA MET A 234 4.32 -20.30 11.22
C MET A 234 3.10 -20.97 10.60
N VAL A 235 2.42 -20.25 9.70
CA VAL A 235 1.45 -20.77 8.76
C VAL A 235 2.10 -20.80 7.40
N SER A 236 1.97 -21.91 6.69
CA SER A 236 2.57 -22.04 5.37
C SER A 236 1.73 -22.84 4.40
N ARG A 237 1.85 -22.52 3.11
CA ARG A 237 1.16 -23.25 2.04
C ARG A 237 2.14 -23.65 0.94
N ALA A 238 2.15 -24.95 0.64
CA ALA A 238 2.78 -25.45 -0.57
C ALA A 238 1.91 -25.11 -1.80
N LEU A 239 2.50 -24.52 -2.82
CA LEU A 239 1.87 -24.26 -4.11
C LEU A 239 2.20 -25.36 -5.11
N THR A 240 1.19 -25.75 -5.88
CA THR A 240 1.35 -26.59 -7.07
C THR A 240 1.47 -25.70 -8.32
N PRO A 241 1.99 -26.24 -9.44
CA PRO A 241 1.93 -25.54 -10.72
C PRO A 241 0.52 -25.13 -11.16
N GLN A 242 -0.51 -25.88 -10.74
CA GLN A 242 -1.90 -25.53 -11.01
C GLN A 242 -2.36 -24.32 -10.18
N ASP A 243 -1.95 -24.21 -8.92
CA ASP A 243 -2.22 -23.03 -8.09
C ASP A 243 -1.61 -21.79 -8.73
N ILE A 244 -0.33 -21.87 -9.14
CA ILE A 244 0.36 -20.76 -9.81
C ILE A 244 -0.39 -20.33 -11.08
N ARG A 245 -0.78 -21.27 -11.94
CA ARG A 245 -1.54 -20.96 -13.16
C ARG A 245 -2.88 -20.28 -12.87
N ARG A 246 -3.62 -20.74 -11.86
CA ARG A 246 -4.88 -20.12 -11.42
C ARG A 246 -4.63 -18.68 -10.95
N PHE A 247 -3.61 -18.47 -10.13
CA PHE A 247 -3.24 -17.13 -9.66
C PHE A 247 -2.81 -16.23 -10.82
N SER A 248 -1.95 -16.69 -11.73
CA SER A 248 -1.53 -15.91 -12.89
C SER A 248 -2.69 -15.54 -13.81
N ALA A 249 -3.67 -16.43 -14.01
CA ALA A 249 -4.88 -16.13 -14.79
C ALA A 249 -5.75 -15.05 -14.12
N SER A 250 -5.80 -15.01 -12.78
CA SER A 250 -6.43 -13.91 -12.03
C SER A 250 -5.56 -12.64 -11.94
N SER A 251 -4.24 -12.78 -11.97
CA SER A 251 -3.26 -11.69 -11.78
C SER A 251 -2.84 -10.98 -13.06
N GLN A 252 -2.97 -11.60 -14.23
CA GLN A 252 -2.99 -10.87 -15.52
C GLN A 252 -4.17 -9.87 -15.58
N THR A 253 -5.15 -10.01 -14.68
CA THR A 253 -6.19 -9.01 -14.43
C THR A 253 -6.01 -8.21 -13.13
N SER A 254 -4.97 -8.43 -12.32
CA SER A 254 -4.77 -7.80 -10.98
C SER A 254 -3.31 -7.48 -10.59
N SER A 255 -2.50 -6.93 -11.50
CA SER A 255 -1.08 -6.58 -11.27
C SER A 255 -0.79 -5.54 -10.15
N SER A 256 -1.78 -5.13 -9.34
CA SER A 256 -1.59 -4.21 -8.21
C SER A 256 -1.68 -4.85 -6.81
N GLU A 257 -1.94 -6.16 -6.68
CA GLU A 257 -2.08 -6.77 -5.34
C GLU A 257 -0.74 -7.00 -4.61
N ALA A 258 0.37 -7.11 -5.35
CA ALA A 258 1.69 -7.47 -4.80
C ALA A 258 2.35 -6.40 -3.91
N THR A 259 1.89 -5.14 -3.96
CA THR A 259 2.42 -4.03 -3.15
C THR A 259 1.50 -3.61 -2.00
N SER A 260 0.39 -4.33 -1.80
CA SER A 260 -0.57 -4.00 -0.75
C SER A 260 -0.15 -4.62 0.59
N SER A 261 0.85 -4.03 1.25
CA SER A 261 0.99 -4.18 2.71
C SER A 261 -0.22 -3.48 3.35
N THR A 262 -1.32 -4.21 3.40
CA THR A 262 -2.58 -3.76 3.96
C THR A 262 -2.75 -4.52 5.27
N CYS A 263 -2.93 -3.79 6.37
CA CYS A 263 -3.32 -4.37 7.65
C CYS A 263 -4.74 -4.95 7.49
N GLY A 264 -4.84 -6.23 7.14
CA GLY A 264 -6.10 -6.95 7.09
C GLY A 264 -6.42 -7.55 8.45
N ARG A 265 -7.59 -7.25 9.02
CA ARG A 265 -8.08 -7.94 10.23
C ARG A 265 -8.34 -9.42 9.90
N TRP A 266 -7.47 -10.29 10.39
CA TRP A 266 -7.72 -11.74 10.39
C TRP A 266 -8.66 -12.12 11.55
N ARG A 267 -9.86 -12.61 11.23
CA ARG A 267 -10.66 -13.39 12.20
C ARG A 267 -10.09 -14.80 12.25
N ARG A 268 -9.66 -15.25 13.43
CA ARG A 268 -9.44 -16.70 13.67
C ARG A 268 -10.80 -17.39 13.58
N GLU A 269 -10.94 -18.36 12.69
CA GLU A 269 -11.93 -19.41 12.86
C GLU A 269 -11.48 -20.27 14.06
N GLU A 270 -12.19 -20.16 15.18
CA GLU A 270 -12.00 -21.06 16.31
C GLU A 270 -12.40 -22.47 15.90
N SER A 271 -11.41 -23.29 15.58
CA SER A 271 -11.57 -24.74 15.47
C SER A 271 -11.80 -25.28 16.88
N SER A 272 -13.07 -25.43 17.26
CA SER A 272 -13.51 -26.08 18.49
C SER A 272 -13.08 -27.55 18.52
N ARG A 273 -11.87 -27.82 19.04
CA ARG A 273 -11.52 -29.16 19.50
C ARG A 273 -12.29 -29.44 20.78
N ARG A 274 -13.44 -30.10 20.62
CA ARG A 274 -14.14 -30.82 21.69
C ARG A 274 -13.14 -31.74 22.38
N ARG A 275 -12.80 -31.43 23.63
CA ARG A 275 -12.28 -32.42 24.57
C ARG A 275 -13.40 -33.43 24.85
N ARG A 276 -13.14 -34.69 24.57
CA ARG A 276 -13.70 -35.82 25.32
C ARG A 276 -12.54 -36.43 26.09
#